data_AF-A0A522ARN1-F1
#
_entry.id   AF-A0A522ARN1-F1
#
_cell.length_a   1.000
_cell.length_b   1.000
_cell.length_c   1.000
_cell.angle_alpha   90.00
_cell.angle_beta   90.00
_cell.angle_gamma   90.00
#
_symmetry.space_group_name_H-M   'P 1'
#
loop_
_entity.id
_entity.type
_entity.pdbx_description
1 polymer ?
#
loop_
_entity_poly.entity_id
_entity_poly.type
_entity_poly.pdbx_seq_one_letter_code
_entity_poly.pdbx_strand_id
1 'polypeptide(L)'
;MAATKRNAMLIDEAREKIKTTQLVNRLQDHALGEIEMSATQVRSVEILLKKRIPDLAAVTLSGDAENPVEVIGKIEWEQVAPKLLAHVPHTED
;
A
#
# COMPACT_ATOMS: atom_id res chain seq x y z
N MET A 1 11.82 -28.50 18.32
CA MET A 1 11.10 -27.29 18.80
C MET A 1 11.30 -26.07 17.88
N ALA A 2 11.09 -26.20 16.55
CA ALA A 2 11.26 -25.09 15.60
C ALA A 2 9.92 -24.51 15.10
N ALA A 3 8.91 -25.37 14.87
CA ALA A 3 7.59 -24.95 14.38
C ALA A 3 6.83 -24.04 15.37
N THR A 4 6.92 -24.30 16.67
CA THR A 4 6.24 -23.52 17.71
C THR A 4 6.72 -22.08 17.79
N LYS A 5 8.03 -21.85 17.61
CA LYS A 5 8.62 -20.50 17.63
C LYS A 5 8.20 -19.67 16.41
N ARG A 6 8.13 -20.29 15.24
CA ARG A 6 7.64 -19.64 14.02
C ARG A 6 6.15 -19.27 14.14
N ASN A 7 5.34 -20.16 14.69
CA ASN A 7 3.92 -19.87 14.95
C ASN A 7 3.73 -18.73 15.95
N ALA A 8 4.54 -18.66 17.02
CA ALA A 8 4.50 -17.55 17.97
C ALA A 8 4.83 -16.20 17.30
N MET A 9 5.87 -16.15 16.47
CA MET A 9 6.24 -14.93 15.71
C MET A 9 5.13 -14.46 14.76
N LEU A 10 4.48 -15.39 14.06
CA LEU A 10 3.36 -15.06 13.15
C LEU A 10 2.14 -14.53 13.92
N ILE A 11 1.87 -15.09 15.10
CA ILE A 11 0.79 -14.63 15.99
C ILE A 11 1.09 -13.21 16.49
N ASP A 12 2.33 -12.94 16.88
CA ASP A 12 2.75 -11.62 17.35
C ASP A 12 2.64 -10.58 16.24
N GLU A 13 3.11 -10.90 15.03
CA GLU A 13 2.98 -10.02 13.86
C GLU A 13 1.51 -9.73 13.51
N ALA A 14 0.64 -10.75 13.57
CA ALA A 14 -0.79 -10.59 13.37
C ALA A 14 -1.43 -9.67 14.44
N ARG A 15 -1.06 -9.83 15.72
CA ARG A 15 -1.53 -8.96 16.82
C ARG A 15 -1.07 -7.52 16.62
N GLU A 16 0.15 -7.30 16.16
CA GLU A 16 0.67 -5.96 15.88
C GLU A 16 -0.07 -5.28 14.73
N LYS A 17 -0.39 -6.02 13.66
CA LYS A 17 -1.24 -5.52 12.57
C LYS A 17 -2.63 -5.15 13.06
N ILE A 18 -3.28 -6.01 13.83
CA ILE A 18 -4.61 -5.75 14.41
C ILE A 18 -4.61 -4.48 15.27
N LYS A 19 -3.60 -4.31 16.13
CA LYS A 19 -3.45 -3.10 16.96
C LYS A 19 -3.29 -1.85 16.10
N THR A 20 -2.50 -1.92 15.04
CA THR A 20 -2.29 -0.81 14.11
C THR A 20 -3.60 -0.40 13.44
N THR A 21 -4.40 -1.37 12.95
CA THR A 21 -5.72 -1.09 12.37
C THR A 21 -6.67 -0.44 13.36
N GLN A 22 -6.71 -0.90 14.61
CA GLN A 22 -7.58 -0.28 15.63
C GLN A 22 -7.21 1.18 15.93
N LEU A 23 -5.91 1.50 15.93
CA LEU A 23 -5.44 2.87 16.12
C LEU A 23 -5.83 3.78 14.95
N VAL A 24 -5.78 3.28 13.72
CA VAL A 24 -6.22 4.00 12.52
C VAL A 24 -7.71 4.28 12.58
N ASN A 25 -8.53 3.25 12.87
CA ASN A 25 -9.98 3.42 12.99
C ASN A 25 -10.31 4.49 14.03
N ARG A 26 -9.66 4.45 15.20
CA ARG A 26 -9.89 5.42 16.27
C ARG A 26 -9.53 6.86 15.87
N LEU A 27 -8.43 7.05 15.13
CA LEU A 27 -8.09 8.37 14.58
C LEU A 27 -9.10 8.83 13.52
N GLN A 28 -9.60 7.91 12.69
CA GLN A 28 -10.62 8.22 11.69
C GLN A 28 -11.93 8.65 12.36
N ASP A 29 -12.41 7.89 13.35
CA ASP A 29 -13.60 8.22 14.12
C ASP A 29 -13.45 9.60 14.79
N HIS A 30 -12.26 9.92 15.30
CA HIS A 30 -11.97 11.24 15.87
C HIS A 30 -12.00 12.35 14.82
N ALA A 31 -11.42 12.11 13.64
CA ALA A 31 -11.42 13.08 12.54
C ALA A 31 -12.82 13.33 11.95
N LEU A 32 -13.71 12.33 12.01
CA LEU A 32 -15.12 12.43 11.61
C LEU A 32 -16.01 13.04 12.71
N GLY A 33 -15.46 13.33 13.89
CA GLY A 33 -16.20 13.88 15.02
C GLY A 33 -17.09 12.86 15.75
N GLU A 34 -16.89 11.57 15.52
CA GLU A 34 -17.63 10.49 16.20
C GLU A 34 -17.13 10.26 17.62
N ILE A 35 -15.84 10.48 17.86
CA ILE A 35 -15.22 10.40 19.19
C ILE A 35 -14.32 11.60 19.48
N GLU A 36 -14.18 11.92 20.76
CA GLU A 36 -13.20 12.89 21.24
C GLU A 36 -11.90 12.19 21.66
N MET A 37 -10.77 12.79 21.30
CA MET A 37 -9.44 12.36 21.71
C MET A 37 -8.67 13.57 22.22
N SER A 38 -7.90 13.38 23.29
CA SER A 38 -7.00 14.44 23.74
C SER A 38 -5.84 14.62 22.78
N ALA A 39 -5.27 15.83 22.71
CA ALA A 39 -4.09 16.10 21.89
C ALA A 39 -2.93 15.12 22.18
N THR A 40 -2.75 14.72 23.44
CA THR A 40 -1.76 13.72 23.86
C THR A 40 -2.04 12.34 23.26
N GLN A 41 -3.30 11.93 23.20
CA GLN A 41 -3.71 10.66 22.59
C GLN A 41 -3.44 10.68 21.09
N VAL A 42 -3.87 11.73 20.38
CA VAL A 42 -3.60 11.90 18.94
C VAL A 42 -2.09 11.83 18.66
N ARG A 43 -1.28 12.58 19.42
CA ARG A 43 0.18 12.58 19.27
C ARG A 43 0.82 11.22 19.55
N SER A 44 0.33 10.50 20.55
CA SER A 44 0.83 9.17 20.87
C SER A 44 0.54 8.17 19.76
N VAL A 45 -0.66 8.22 19.19
CA VAL A 45 -1.04 7.36 18.07
C VAL A 45 -0.24 7.70 16.82
N GLU A 46 -0.06 8.98 16.50
CA GLU A 46 0.78 9.44 15.38
C GLU A 46 2.21 8.88 15.46
N ILE A 47 2.85 8.97 16.63
CA ILE A 47 4.22 8.46 16.84
C ILE A 47 4.28 6.94 16.64
N LEU A 48 3.28 6.21 17.11
CA LEU A 48 3.21 4.76 16.94
C LEU A 48 3.02 4.38 15.47
N LEU A 49 2.15 5.09 14.74
CA LEU A 49 1.92 4.85 13.33
C LEU A 49 3.17 5.11 12.49
N LYS A 50 3.91 6.22 12.74
CA LYS A 50 5.18 6.52 12.06
C LYS A 50 6.26 5.45 12.24
N LYS A 51 6.20 4.68 13.33
CA LYS A 51 7.13 3.55 13.58
C LYS A 51 6.70 2.25 12.89
N ARG A 52 5.43 2.13 12.50
CA ARG A 52 4.84 0.90 11.94
C ARG A 52 4.61 1.00 10.44
N ILE A 53 4.15 2.14 9.97
CA ILE A 53 3.98 2.47 8.57
C ILE A 53 5.10 3.47 8.28
N PRO A 54 6.15 3.08 7.53
CA PRO A 54 7.13 4.07 7.06
C PRO A 54 6.34 5.15 6.32
N ASP A 55 6.54 6.40 6.71
CA ASP A 55 5.92 7.53 6.01
C ASP A 55 6.26 7.42 4.52
N LEU A 56 5.33 7.78 3.64
CA LEU A 56 5.59 7.77 2.19
C LEU A 56 6.54 8.94 1.89
N ALA A 57 7.83 8.74 2.19
CA ALA A 57 8.86 9.63 1.74
C ALA A 57 8.93 9.50 0.22
N ALA A 58 8.59 10.57 -0.49
CA ALA A 58 8.88 10.70 -1.90
C ALA A 58 10.40 10.63 -2.06
N VAL A 59 10.94 9.44 -2.34
CA VAL A 59 12.35 9.28 -2.69
C VAL A 59 12.51 9.84 -4.09
N THR A 60 13.00 11.08 -4.17
CA THR A 60 13.40 11.66 -5.46
C THR A 60 14.72 10.99 -5.85
N LEU A 61 14.66 10.10 -6.84
CA LEU A 61 15.83 9.43 -7.40
C LEU A 61 16.42 10.37 -8.47
N SER A 62 17.33 11.26 -8.09
CA SER A 62 18.04 12.15 -9.03
C SER A 62 19.43 11.60 -9.35
N GLY A 63 19.70 11.30 -10.62
CA GLY A 63 21.05 11.04 -11.11
C GLY A 63 21.78 12.35 -11.46
N ASP A 64 23.08 12.40 -11.20
CA ASP A 64 23.97 13.48 -11.65
C ASP A 64 24.77 13.00 -12.87
N ALA A 65 25.38 13.93 -13.62
CA ALA A 65 26.21 13.62 -14.78
C ALA A 65 27.38 12.68 -14.45
N GLU A 66 27.90 12.72 -13.22
CA GLU A 66 28.95 11.79 -12.77
C GLU A 66 28.42 10.48 -12.17
N ASN A 67 27.14 10.41 -11.79
CA ASN A 67 26.50 9.23 -11.21
C ASN A 67 25.08 9.05 -11.77
N PRO A 68 24.95 8.54 -13.01
CA PRO A 68 23.66 8.32 -13.63
C PRO A 68 22.90 7.17 -12.95
N VAL A 69 21.58 7.32 -12.82
CA VAL A 69 20.71 6.26 -12.32
C VAL A 69 20.43 5.27 -13.46
N GLU A 70 20.93 4.05 -13.34
CA GLU A 70 20.62 2.96 -14.27
C GLU A 70 19.33 2.25 -13.85
N VAL A 71 18.27 2.44 -14.63
CA VAL A 71 16.97 1.76 -14.39
C VAL A 71 16.88 0.52 -15.29
N ILE A 72 16.92 -0.67 -14.68
CA ILE A 72 16.66 -1.95 -15.39
C ILE A 72 15.16 -2.26 -15.29
N GLY A 73 14.40 -1.88 -16.33
CA GLY A 73 12.99 -2.24 -16.45
C GLY A 73 12.81 -3.53 -17.24
N LYS A 74 12.13 -4.54 -16.66
CA LYS A 74 11.64 -5.69 -17.42
C LYS A 74 10.30 -5.30 -18.03
N ILE A 75 10.22 -5.23 -19.36
CA ILE A 75 8.98 -4.94 -20.07
C ILE A 75 8.45 -6.24 -20.65
N GLU A 76 7.26 -6.65 -20.22
CA GLU A 76 6.52 -7.77 -20.79
C GLU A 76 5.35 -7.20 -21.61
N TRP A 77 5.34 -7.50 -22.91
CA TRP A 77 4.26 -7.10 -23.82
C TRP A 77 3.39 -8.31 -24.13
N GLU A 78 2.07 -8.19 -23.99
CA GLU A 78 1.10 -9.19 -24.46
C GLU A 78 0.36 -8.64 -25.68
N GLN A 79 0.50 -9.32 -26.82
CA GLN A 79 -0.19 -8.94 -28.04
C GLN A 79 -1.65 -9.41 -27.97
N VAL A 80 -2.58 -8.47 -27.86
CA VAL A 80 -4.01 -8.77 -27.96
C VAL A 80 -4.39 -8.74 -29.44
N ALA A 81 -4.81 -9.88 -29.99
CA ALA A 81 -5.31 -9.96 -31.36
C ALA A 81 -6.53 -9.03 -31.52
N PRO A 82 -6.61 -8.25 -32.61
CA PRO A 82 -7.78 -7.42 -32.86
C PRO A 82 -9.00 -8.33 -32.99
N LYS A 83 -10.06 -8.02 -32.23
CA LYS A 83 -11.35 -8.66 -32.44
C LYS A 83 -11.76 -8.37 -33.88
N LEU A 84 -11.84 -9.41 -34.70
CA LEU A 84 -12.42 -9.34 -36.04
C LEU A 84 -13.81 -8.74 -35.88
N LEU A 85 -13.97 -7.48 -36.28
CA LEU A 85 -15.28 -6.86 -36.47
C LEU A 85 -15.99 -7.75 -37.49
N ALA A 86 -16.98 -8.51 -37.02
CA ALA A 86 -17.85 -9.29 -37.89
C ALA A 86 -18.40 -8.31 -38.94
N HIS A 87 -18.07 -8.57 -40.20
CA HIS A 87 -18.66 -7.88 -41.33
C HIS A 87 -20.18 -8.04 -41.22
N VAL A 88 -20.87 -6.94 -40.90
CA VAL A 88 -22.33 -6.87 -41.02
C VAL A 88 -22.59 -6.76 -42.52
N PRO A 89 -23.19 -7.78 -43.17
CA PRO A 89 -23.55 -7.64 -44.57
C PRO A 89 -24.58 -6.52 -44.69
N HIS A 90 -24.26 -5.47 -45.45
CA HIS A 90 -25.28 -4.56 -45.95
C HIS A 90 -26.15 -5.33 -46.93
N THR A 91 -27.33 -5.72 -46.48
CA THR A 91 -28.45 -5.99 -47.38
C THR A 91 -28.96 -4.64 -47.88
N GLU A 92 -28.50 -4.24 -49.07
CA GLU A 92 -29.20 -3.24 -49.88
C GLU A 92 -30.26 -3.96 -50.74
N ASP A 93 -31.46 -3.39 -50.76
CA ASP A 93 -32.62 -3.78 -51.57
C ASP A 93 -32.35 -3.72 -53.10
#